data_AF-G9K824-F1
#
_entry.id   AF-G9K824-F1
#
_cell.length_a   1.000
_cell.length_b   1.000
_cell.length_c   1.000
_cell.angle_alpha   90.00
_cell.angle_beta   90.00
_cell.angle_gamma   90.00
#
_symmetry.space_group_name_H-M   'P 1'
#
loop_
_entity.id
_entity.type
_entity.pdbx_description
1 polymer ?
#
loop_
_entity_poly.entity_id
_entity_poly.type
_entity_poly.pdbx_seq_one_letter_code
_entity_poly.pdbx_strand_id
1 'polypeptide(L)'
;GIVHIAVDKNSREGCVYVKCLSPEYAGKAFKALHGSWFDGKLVTVKYLRLDRYHHRFPQALTCNTPLKPSNKHMNSMSHLRLRTGLANSQGGS
;
A
#
# COMPACT_ATOMS: atom_id res chain seq x y z
N GLY A 1 -5.08 -3.20 -13.01
CA GLY A 1 -5.26 -3.48 -11.58
C GLY A 1 -3.98 -3.98 -10.95
N ILE A 2 -3.97 -4.15 -9.62
CA ILE A 2 -2.88 -4.81 -8.88
C ILE A 2 -3.00 -6.33 -9.11
N VAL A 3 -1.89 -7.02 -9.40
CA VAL A 3 -1.88 -8.46 -9.73
C VAL A 3 -1.03 -9.30 -8.78
N HIS A 4 -0.09 -8.67 -8.07
CA HIS A 4 0.72 -9.35 -7.06
C HIS A 4 1.14 -8.34 -5.99
N ILE A 5 1.12 -8.77 -4.73
CA ILE A 5 1.57 -8.00 -3.57
C ILE A 5 2.48 -8.92 -2.77
N ALA A 6 3.66 -8.42 -2.38
CA ALA A 6 4.55 -9.10 -1.45
C ALA A 6 4.89 -8.15 -0.29
N VAL A 7 4.84 -8.67 0.93
CA VAL A 7 5.24 -7.95 2.14
C VAL A 7 6.63 -8.43 2.54
N ASP A 8 7.56 -7.50 2.69
CA ASP A 8 8.86 -7.82 3.27
C ASP A 8 8.74 -7.79 4.81
N LYS A 9 8.59 -8.97 5.39
CA LYS A 9 8.45 -9.15 6.85
C LYS A 9 9.75 -8.87 7.61
N ASN A 10 10.88 -8.84 6.92
CA ASN A 10 12.19 -8.53 7.51
C ASN A 10 12.55 -7.05 7.38
N SER A 11 11.79 -6.28 6.60
CA SER A 11 11.98 -4.83 6.45
C SER A 11 11.61 -4.10 7.74
N ARG A 12 12.59 -3.47 8.39
CA ARG A 12 12.35 -2.56 9.53
C ARG A 12 11.46 -1.37 9.17
N GLU A 13 11.47 -0.97 7.90
CA GLU A 13 10.65 0.12 7.37
C GLU A 13 9.21 -0.30 7.00
N GLY A 14 8.87 -1.60 7.06
CA GLY A 14 7.56 -2.10 6.63
C GLY A 14 7.33 -2.06 5.11
N CYS A 15 8.34 -2.40 4.30
CA CYS A 15 8.26 -2.36 2.85
C CYS A 15 7.22 -3.35 2.28
N VAL A 16 6.39 -2.85 1.36
CA VAL A 16 5.44 -3.65 0.57
C VAL A 16 5.71 -3.42 -0.92
N TYR A 17 5.77 -4.52 -1.67
CA TYR A 17 6.06 -4.54 -3.09
C TYR A 17 4.80 -4.87 -3.89
N VAL A 18 4.38 -3.95 -4.76
CA VAL A 18 3.15 -4.09 -5.55
C VAL A 18 3.47 -4.18 -7.03
N LYS A 19 3.01 -5.24 -7.71
CA LYS A 19 3.02 -5.36 -9.18
C LYS A 19 1.64 -4.99 -9.73
N CYS A 20 1.62 -4.09 -10.70
CA CYS A 20 0.42 -3.75 -11.46
C CYS A 20 0.47 -4.36 -12.86
N LEU A 21 -0.70 -4.47 -13.50
CA LEU A 21 -0.82 -4.94 -14.90
C LEU A 21 -0.03 -4.07 -15.89
N SER A 22 0.01 -2.77 -15.65
CA SER A 22 0.63 -1.81 -16.54
C SER A 22 1.15 -0.60 -15.75
N PRO A 23 2.08 0.18 -16.34
CA PRO A 23 2.58 1.41 -15.72
C PRO A 23 1.48 2.41 -15.36
N GLU A 24 0.41 2.49 -16.16
CA GLU A 24 -0.71 3.41 -15.91
C GLU A 24 -1.44 3.06 -14.60
N TYR A 25 -1.67 1.76 -14.34
CA TYR A 25 -2.23 1.32 -13.07
C TYR A 25 -1.26 1.53 -11.90
N ALA A 26 0.04 1.38 -12.12
CA ALA A 26 1.04 1.70 -11.10
C ALA A 26 1.01 3.19 -10.75
N GLY A 27 0.83 4.08 -11.75
CA GLY A 27 0.65 5.52 -11.54
C GLY A 27 -0.61 5.86 -10.74
N LYS A 28 -1.72 5.15 -10.98
CA LYS A 28 -2.94 5.30 -10.16
C LYS A 28 -2.70 4.89 -8.71
N ALA A 29 -2.02 3.77 -8.48
CA ALA A 29 -1.67 3.31 -7.14
C ALA A 29 -0.70 4.28 -6.44
N PHE A 30 0.30 4.81 -7.16
CA PHE A 30 1.23 5.81 -6.65
C PHE A 30 0.47 7.03 -6.13
N LYS A 31 -0.42 7.61 -6.94
CA LYS A 31 -1.21 8.80 -6.55
C LYS A 31 -2.10 8.56 -5.33
N ALA A 32 -2.61 7.33 -5.15
CA ALA A 32 -3.47 6.99 -4.03
C ALA A 32 -2.69 6.74 -2.72
N LEU A 33 -1.43 6.27 -2.82
CA LEU A 33 -0.65 5.82 -1.66
C LEU A 33 0.42 6.83 -1.22
N HIS A 34 1.09 7.47 -2.17
CA HIS A 34 2.21 8.35 -1.87
C HIS A 34 1.75 9.60 -1.13
N GLY A 35 2.37 9.88 0.02
CA GLY A 35 2.01 11.01 0.86
C GLY A 35 0.79 10.78 1.75
N SER A 36 0.15 9.61 1.66
CA SER A 36 -0.94 9.24 2.58
C SER A 36 -0.38 8.84 3.96
N TRP A 37 -1.23 8.91 4.99
CA TRP A 37 -0.88 8.47 6.34
C TRP A 37 -1.51 7.10 6.63
N PHE A 38 -0.72 6.19 7.19
CA PHE A 38 -1.17 4.88 7.65
C PHE A 38 -0.53 4.54 9.00
N ASP A 39 -1.37 4.24 10.00
CA ASP A 39 -0.95 3.95 11.39
C ASP A 39 0.05 4.97 11.96
N GLY A 40 -0.24 6.26 11.73
CA GLY A 40 0.61 7.37 12.19
C GLY A 40 1.96 7.48 11.46
N LYS A 41 2.16 6.77 10.36
CA LYS A 41 3.37 6.84 9.52
C LYS A 41 3.05 7.38 8.13
N LEU A 42 3.94 8.22 7.60
CA LEU A 42 3.85 8.72 6.24
C LEU A 42 4.22 7.61 5.25
N VAL A 43 3.33 7.32 4.31
CA VAL A 43 3.55 6.33 3.26
C VAL A 43 4.33 6.97 2.11
N THR A 44 5.50 6.42 1.80
CA THR A 44 6.28 6.81 0.62
C THR A 44 6.27 5.68 -0.42
N VAL A 45 6.34 6.04 -1.70
CA VAL A 45 6.28 5.09 -2.81
C VAL A 45 7.43 5.40 -3.74
N LYS A 46 8.12 4.35 -4.19
CA LYS A 46 9.18 4.44 -5.20
C LYS A 46 8.92 3.39 -6.28
N TYR A 47 9.16 3.76 -7.53
CA TYR A 47 9.08 2.80 -8.62
C TYR A 47 10.27 1.84 -8.58
N LEU A 48 9.99 0.57 -8.87
CA LEU A 48 10.99 -0.49 -9.05
C LEU A 48 10.89 -1.00 -10.48
N ARG A 49 12.04 -1.26 -11.11
CA ARG A 49 12.06 -1.89 -12.44
C ARG A 49 11.46 -3.30 -12.37
N LEU A 50 10.71 -3.66 -13.41
CA LEU A 50 9.97 -4.92 -13.46
C LEU A 50 10.89 -6.15 -13.38
N ASP A 51 12.04 -6.12 -14.05
CA ASP A 51 13.06 -7.18 -14.01
C ASP A 51 13.55 -7.44 -12.57
N ARG A 52 13.81 -6.37 -11.80
CA ARG A 52 14.20 -6.48 -10.38
C ARG A 52 13.08 -7.00 -9.50
N TYR A 53 11.82 -6.67 -9.83
CA TYR A 53 10.66 -7.23 -9.12
C TYR A 53 10.56 -8.73 -9.35
N HIS A 54 10.66 -9.20 -10.60
CA HIS A 54 10.58 -10.62 -10.94
C HIS A 54 11.77 -11.43 -10.44
N HIS A 55 12.97 -10.85 -10.43
CA HIS A 55 14.14 -11.49 -9.82
C HIS A 55 13.92 -11.75 -8.32
N ARG A 56 13.28 -10.82 -7.61
CA ARG A 56 12.95 -10.96 -6.18
C ARG A 56 11.75 -11.88 -5.92
N PHE A 57 10.76 -11.84 -6.81
CA PHE A 57 9.50 -12.57 -6.67
C PHE A 57 9.19 -13.34 -7.97
N PRO A 58 9.86 -14.47 -8.24
CA PRO A 58 9.70 -15.23 -9.48
C PRO A 58 8.26 -15.69 -9.72
N GLN A 59 7.51 -16.02 -8.67
CA GLN A 59 6.10 -16.38 -8.71
C GLN A 59 5.21 -15.28 -9.31
N ALA A 60 5.65 -14.02 -9.27
CA ALA A 60 4.91 -12.89 -9.81
C ALA A 60 4.97 -12.81 -11.34
N LEU A 61 5.79 -13.62 -12.03
CA LEU A 61 5.90 -13.64 -13.49
C LEU A 61 4.54 -13.93 -14.14
N THR A 62 3.86 -14.97 -13.65
CA THR A 62 2.58 -15.44 -14.21
C THR A 62 1.36 -14.72 -13.64
N CYS A 63 1.52 -13.88 -12.61
CA CYS A 63 0.43 -13.09 -12.05
C CYS A 63 -0.02 -11.99 -13.03
N ASN A 64 -1.15 -12.24 -13.68
CA ASN A 64 -1.82 -11.34 -14.64
C ASN A 64 -3.30 -11.10 -14.31
N THR A 65 -3.86 -11.81 -13.34
CA THR A 65 -5.26 -11.63 -12.93
C THR A 65 -5.36 -10.59 -11.82
N PRO A 66 -6.18 -9.53 -11.96
CA PRO A 66 -6.33 -8.51 -10.92
C PRO A 66 -6.84 -9.09 -9.60
N LEU A 67 -6.18 -8.70 -8.51
CA LEU A 67 -6.60 -9.03 -7.15
C LEU A 67 -7.85 -8.24 -6.77
N LYS A 68 -8.70 -8.86 -5.94
CA LYS A 68 -9.85 -8.22 -5.30
C LYS A 68 -9.66 -8.22 -3.78
N PRO A 69 -10.14 -7.19 -3.06
CA PRO A 69 -10.16 -7.21 -1.60
C PRO A 69 -10.95 -8.43 -1.10
N SER A 70 -10.48 -9.05 -0.01
CA SER A 70 -11.15 -10.20 0.59
C SER A 70 -12.46 -9.85 1.30
N ASN A 71 -12.66 -8.59 1.70
CA ASN A 71 -13.91 -8.10 2.28
C ASN A 71 -14.27 -6.71 1.71
N LYS A 72 -15.57 -6.49 1.44
CA LYS A 72 -16.11 -5.21 0.98
C LYS A 72 -16.26 -4.20 2.12
N HIS A 73 -16.48 -4.69 3.34
CA HIS A 73 -16.49 -3.84 4.52
C HIS A 73 -15.05 -3.70 4.97
N MET A 74 -14.52 -2.48 5.01
CA MET A 74 -13.15 -2.15 5.46
C MET A 74 -12.97 -2.40 6.97
N ASN A 75 -13.44 -3.54 7.48
CA ASN A 75 -13.47 -3.90 8.89
C ASN A 75 -12.06 -3.97 9.47
N SER A 76 -11.05 -4.31 8.66
CA SER A 76 -9.64 -4.30 9.06
C SER A 76 -9.09 -2.90 9.36
N MET A 77 -9.80 -1.81 9.02
CA MET A 77 -9.39 -0.43 9.26
C MET A 77 -10.27 0.34 10.26
N SER A 78 -11.23 -0.32 10.92
CA SER A 78 -12.13 0.34 11.89
C SER A 78 -11.37 0.99 13.06
N HIS A 79 -10.30 0.36 13.54
CA HIS A 79 -9.46 0.87 14.62
C HIS A 79 -8.71 2.17 14.28
N LEU A 80 -8.39 2.42 12.99
CA LEU A 80 -7.66 3.62 12.59
C LEU A 80 -8.55 4.87 12.62
N ARG A 81 -9.85 4.74 12.36
CA ARG A 81 -10.80 5.88 12.41
C ARG A 81 -10.96 6.48 13.81
N LEU A 82 -10.77 5.67 14.86
CA LEU A 82 -10.91 6.14 16.24
C LEU A 82 -9.72 7.01 16.70
N ARG A 83 -8.54 6.89 16.06
CA ARG A 83 -7.34 7.64 16.47
C ARG A 83 -7.26 9.04 15.86
N THR A 84 -7.93 9.31 14.75
CA THR A 84 -7.91 10.63 14.09
C THR A 84 -8.82 11.67 14.77
N GLY A 85 -9.54 11.31 15.84
CA GLY A 85 -10.50 12.17 16.54
C GLY A 85 -9.94 13.00 17.71
N LEU A 86 -8.63 12.94 18.02
CA LEU A 86 -8.04 13.60 19.20
C LEU A 86 -6.99 14.68 18.88
N ALA A 87 -6.97 15.21 17.66
CA ALA A 87 -6.15 16.38 17.32
C ALA A 87 -7.03 17.62 17.11
N ASN A 88 -7.80 18.01 18.14
CA ASN A 88 -8.19 19.41 18.32
C ASN A 88 -8.54 19.71 19.79
N SER A 89 -7.52 19.76 20.63
CA SER A 89 -7.62 20.39 21.95
C SER A 89 -6.57 21.48 22.02
N GLN A 90 -6.96 22.75 21.83
CA GLN A 90 -6.52 23.88 22.66
C GLN A 90 -7.18 25.22 22.25
N GLY A 91 -7.56 25.98 23.28
CA GLY A 91 -8.10 27.34 23.24
C GLY A 91 -9.38 27.42 24.08
N GLY A 92 -9.40 27.65 25.39
CA GLY A 92 -8.41 28.31 26.26
C GLY A 92 -8.95 29.67 26.69
N SER A 93 -9.57 29.68 27.89
CA SER A 93 -10.07 30.81 28.72
C SER A 93 -11.23 31.65 28.22
#